data_AF-A0A2M7GEK0-F1
#
_entry.id   AF-A0A2M7GEK0-F1
#
_cell.length_a   1.000
_cell.length_b   1.000
_cell.length_c   1.000
_cell.angle_alpha   90.00
_cell.angle_beta   90.00
_cell.angle_gamma   90.00
#
_symmetry.space_group_name_H-M   'P 1'
#
loop_
_entity.id
_entity.type
_entity.pdbx_description
1 polymer ?
#
loop_
_entity_poly.entity_id
_entity_poly.type
_entity_poly.pdbx_seq_one_letter_code
_entity_poly.pdbx_strand_id
1 'polypeptide(L)' 'MRAYWYDRAGPAADVLQFGELPDPEPGPGEVRVRIAYSAVNPTDVKRRATGRELARFSPIIPNNDGSGVI' A
#
# COMPACT_ATOMS: atom_id res chain seq x y z
N MET A 1 -10.75 3.21 5.10
CA MET A 1 -10.55 3.08 3.64
C MET A 1 -10.49 1.62 3.21
N ARG A 2 -10.93 1.32 1.97
CA ARG A 2 -10.68 0.00 1.35
C ARG A 2 -9.25 -0.03 0.80
N ALA A 3 -8.51 -1.09 1.06
CA ALA A 3 -7.12 -1.21 0.64
C ALA A 3 -6.74 -2.66 0.31
N TYR A 4 -5.70 -2.80 -0.50
CA TYR A 4 -4.88 -4.02 -0.53
C TYR A 4 -3.67 -3.81 0.38
N TRP A 5 -3.18 -4.86 1.05
CA TRP A 5 -1.93 -4.81 1.79
C TRP A 5 -1.26 -6.18 1.87
N TYR A 6 0.00 -6.22 2.31
CA TYR A 6 0.72 -7.44 2.62
C TYR A 6 1.60 -7.24 3.86
N ASP A 7 1.75 -8.28 4.67
CA ASP A 7 2.58 -8.34 5.87
C ASP A 7 3.71 -9.38 5.76
N ARG A 8 3.71 -10.16 4.67
CA ARG A 8 4.69 -11.18 4.34
C ARG A 8 5.11 -11.07 2.87
N ALA A 9 6.33 -11.51 2.60
CA ALA A 9 6.86 -11.53 1.24
C ALA A 9 6.29 -12.72 0.45
N GLY A 10 5.99 -12.51 -0.83
CA GLY A 10 5.58 -13.62 -1.70
C GLY A 10 4.76 -13.26 -2.95
N PRO A 11 4.29 -14.29 -3.66
CA PRO A 11 3.37 -14.14 -4.79
C PRO A 11 2.08 -13.43 -4.38
N ALA A 12 1.52 -12.64 -5.30
CA ALA A 12 0.31 -11.84 -5.03
C ALA A 12 -0.83 -12.68 -4.46
N ALA A 13 -1.07 -13.85 -5.05
CA ALA A 13 -2.15 -14.76 -4.68
C ALA A 13 -2.04 -15.28 -3.24
N ASP A 14 -0.84 -15.30 -2.66
CA ASP A 14 -0.59 -15.93 -1.36
C ASP A 14 -0.52 -14.90 -0.22
N VAL A 15 -0.21 -13.64 -0.53
CA VAL A 15 0.14 -12.62 0.48
C VAL A 15 -0.66 -11.33 0.39
N LEU A 16 -1.31 -11.01 -0.73
CA LEU A 16 -2.17 -9.82 -0.79
C LEU A 16 -3.48 -10.08 -0.08
N GLN A 17 -3.77 -9.21 0.87
CA GLN A 17 -5.04 -9.14 1.59
C GLN A 17 -5.83 -7.94 1.05
N PHE A 18 -7.15 -8.06 1.05
CA PHE A 18 -8.08 -6.98 0.68
C PHE A 18 -9.14 -6.84 1.75
N GLY A 19 -9.49 -5.59 2.07
CA GLY A 19 -10.49 -5.30 3.08
C GLY A 19 -10.50 -3.84 3.46
N GLU A 20 -10.97 -3.57 4.67
CA GLU A 20 -11.04 -2.23 5.25
C GLU A 20 -9.93 -2.02 6.27
N LEU A 21 -9.30 -0.84 6.22
CA LEU A 21 -8.38 -0.31 7.21
C LEU A 21 -8.90 1.05 7.69
N PRO A 22 -8.49 1.54 8.88
CA PRO A 22 -8.79 2.91 9.29
C PRO A 22 -8.33 3.91 8.24
N ASP A 23 -9.03 5.04 8.12
CA ASP A 23 -8.51 6.16 7.34
C ASP A 23 -7.27 6.72 8.04
N PRO A 24 -6.19 7.03 7.29
CA PRO A 24 -5.01 7.64 7.90
C PRO A 24 -5.35 9.06 8.37
N GLU A 25 -4.76 9.47 9.49
CA GLU A 25 -4.87 10.83 10.00
C GLU A 25 -3.59 11.60 9.64
N PRO A 26 -3.67 12.70 8.89
CA PRO A 26 -2.48 13.44 8.47
C PRO A 26 -1.84 14.18 9.65
N GLY A 27 -0.50 14.14 9.74
CA GLY A 27 0.26 14.93 10.68
C GLY A 27 0.45 16.40 10.26
N PRO A 28 1.14 17.22 11.07
CA PRO A 28 1.44 18.60 10.73
C PRO A 28 2.22 18.71 9.40
N GLY A 29 1.65 19.44 8.43
CA GLY A 29 2.24 19.61 7.10
C GLY A 29 1.93 18.48 6.09
N GLU A 30 1.19 17.45 6.50
CA GLU A 30 0.73 16.38 5.62
C GLU A 30 -0.69 16.66 5.11
N VAL A 31 -1.06 15.98 4.02
CA VAL A 31 -2.42 15.98 3.49
C VAL A 31 -2.90 14.54 3.37
N ARG A 32 -4.19 14.33 3.62
CA ARG A 32 -4.86 13.07 3.31
C ARG A 32 -5.41 13.17 1.89
N VAL A 33 -5.13 12.17 1.05
CA VAL A 33 -5.63 12.13 -0.33
C VAL A 33 -6.63 10.98 -0.47
N ARG A 34 -7.85 11.28 -0.93
CA ARG A 34 -8.80 10.28 -1.40
C ARG A 34 -8.41 9.86 -2.82
N ILE A 35 -7.72 8.73 -2.92
CA ILE A 35 -7.24 8.16 -4.18
C ILE A 35 -8.41 7.81 -5.11
N ALA A 36 -8.34 8.29 -6.35
CA ALA A 36 -9.26 7.96 -7.44
C ALA A 36 -8.63 6.94 -8.41
N TYR A 37 -7.33 7.06 -8.68
CA TYR A 37 -6.59 6.18 -9.57
C TYR A 37 -5.22 5.82 -9.00
N SER A 38 -4.76 4.61 -9.27
CA SER A 38 -3.42 4.13 -8.96
C SER A 38 -3.05 3.00 -9.93
N ALA A 39 -1.78 2.90 -10.31
CA ALA A 39 -1.30 1.89 -11.24
C ALA A 39 -0.56 0.76 -10.48
N VAL A 40 -0.66 -0.46 -11.04
CA VAL A 40 0.19 -1.56 -10.58
C VAL A 40 1.54 -1.45 -11.28
N ASN A 41 2.61 -1.19 -10.52
CA ASN A 41 3.94 -1.04 -11.08
C ASN A 41 4.78 -2.33 -10.88
N PRO A 42 5.75 -2.62 -11.77
CA PRO A 42 6.69 -3.72 -11.56
C PRO A 42 7.45 -3.62 -10.22
N THR A 43 7.68 -2.40 -9.72
CA THR A 43 8.34 -2.17 -8.44
C THR A 43 7.49 -2.64 -7.26
N ASP A 44 6.17 -2.51 -7.31
CA ASP A 44 5.27 -3.03 -6.27
C ASP A 44 5.43 -4.56 -6.14
N VAL A 45 5.46 -5.25 -7.28
CA VAL A 45 5.65 -6.72 -7.35
C VAL A 45 7.01 -7.12 -6.80
N LYS A 46 8.09 -6.43 -7.19
CA LYS A 46 9.46 -6.72 -6.75
C LYS A 46 9.63 -6.48 -5.24
N ARG A 47 9.08 -5.38 -4.72
CA ARG A 47 9.14 -5.05 -3.28
C ARG A 47 8.37 -6.07 -2.46
N ARG A 48 7.16 -6.44 -2.88
CA ARG A 48 6.36 -7.48 -2.21
C ARG A 48 7.06 -8.84 -2.26
N ALA A 49 7.60 -9.25 -3.40
CA ALA A 49 8.26 -10.54 -3.55
C ALA A 49 9.52 -10.68 -2.68
N THR A 50 10.28 -9.59 -2.52
CA THR A 50 11.53 -9.60 -1.73
C THR A 50 11.30 -9.33 -0.25
N GLY A 51 10.23 -8.62 0.12
CA GLY A 51 9.93 -8.30 1.52
C GLY A 51 10.94 -7.35 2.17
N ARG A 52 11.83 -6.71 1.40
CA ARG A 52 12.94 -5.89 1.91
C ARG A 52 12.49 -4.82 2.92
N GLU A 53 11.30 -4.26 2.70
CA GLU A 53 10.74 -3.16 3.50
C GLU A 53 9.93 -3.65 4.72
N LEU A 54 9.56 -4.94 4.79
CA LEU A 54 8.61 -5.46 5.79
C LEU A 54 9.10 -5.34 7.23
N ALA A 55 10.42 -5.38 7.45
CA ALA A 55 10.99 -5.19 8.79
C ALA A 55 10.83 -3.76 9.32
N ARG A 56 10.61 -2.78 8.44
CA ARG A 56 10.45 -1.36 8.80
C ARG A 56 9.00 -0.90 8.69
N PHE A 57 8.28 -1.44 7.74
CA PHE A 57 6.92 -1.06 7.41
C PHE A 57 6.10 -2.34 7.29
N SER A 58 5.25 -2.64 8.26
CA SER A 58 4.31 -3.76 8.19
C SER A 58 3.03 -3.40 8.95
N PRO A 59 1.85 -3.56 8.33
CA PRO A 59 1.62 -4.00 6.95
C PRO A 59 2.02 -2.94 5.92
N ILE A 60 2.27 -3.35 4.68
CA ILE A 60 2.52 -2.44 3.55
C ILE A 60 1.29 -2.40 2.64
N ILE A 61 0.74 -1.20 2.43
CA ILE A 61 -0.21 -0.92 1.35
C ILE A 61 0.63 -0.64 0.09
N PRO A 62 0.63 -1.52 -0.93
CA PRO A 62 1.32 -1.25 -2.19
C PRO A 62 0.60 -0.11 -2.92
N ASN A 63 1.22 0.39 -4.01
CA ASN A 63 0.82 1.52 -4.87
C ASN A 63 1.85 2.64 -4.76
N ASN A 64 2.89 2.55 -5.58
CA ASN A 64 3.98 3.52 -5.62
C ASN A 64 3.56 4.88 -6.23
N ASP A 65 2.39 4.95 -6.84
CA ASP A 65 1.79 6.14 -7.44
C ASP A 65 0.27 6.21 -7.19
N GLY A 66 -0.29 7.41 -7.31
CA GLY A 66 -1.72 7.63 -7.22
C GLY A 66 -2.13 9.07 -7.54
N SER A 67 -3.38 9.25 -7.97
CA SER A 67 -4.01 10.55 -8.16
C SER A 67 -5.38 10.58 -7.50
N GLY A 68 -5.74 11.75 -6.97
CA GLY A 68 -6.96 11.90 -6.17
C GLY A 68 -7.18 13.33 -5.74
N VAL A 69 -8.06 13.50 -4.75
CA VAL A 69 -8.38 14.79 -4.16
C VAL A 69 -7.89 14.83 -2.72
N ILE A 70 -7.40 15.99 -2.27
CA ILE A 70 -7.13 16.25 -0.86
C ILE A 70 -8.46 16.42 -0.13
#